data_AF-A0A6J1P7R6-F1
#
_entry.id   AF-A0A6J1P7R6-F1
#
_cell.length_a   1.000
_cell.length_b   1.000
_cell.length_c   1.000
_cell.angle_alpha   90.00
_cell.angle_beta   90.00
_cell.angle_gamma   90.00
#
_symmetry.space_group_name_H-M   'P 1'
#
loop_
_entity.id
_entity.type
_entity.pdbx_description
1 polymer ?
#
loop_
_entity_poly.entity_id
_entity_poly.type
_entity_poly.pdbx_seq_one_letter_code
_entity_poly.pdbx_strand_id
1 'polypeptide(L)'
;MSRSDRAALMEIRNNEDILILPADKGNATVIVDTDAYENKINHLLSDTTTYKKLNHNPTTRNTNKIIKLLQSINDKNLLTKLRPCNPTSPKIYGLPKIHKPDWPLRPIVSQIDSPTYMASKHLATLIKPFTGNTSSFVKDSKHFVHIIKNEIISDSEIMVSFDVESLFTNVPVEEVISLIKGFITDSKLPSAYLDLSEFCLKSGYFMWRGDYYSQIDGVAMGSPIAPVVANIFMEWVERELVDKMTYRPRFWLRYVDDVFAIVNRDNLAIIFQCLNSLHEK
;
A
#
# COMPACT_ATOMS: atom_id res chain seq x y z
N MET A 1 36.77 5.70 13.89
CA MET A 1 36.97 4.63 12.89
C MET A 1 38.43 4.51 12.55
N SER A 2 39.01 3.38 12.90
CA SER A 2 40.40 3.03 12.62
C SER A 2 40.61 2.69 11.13
N ARG A 3 41.86 2.48 10.72
CA ARG A 3 42.19 2.01 9.37
C ARG A 3 41.71 0.58 9.12
N SER A 4 41.75 -0.28 10.13
CA SER A 4 41.23 -1.66 10.05
C SER A 4 39.70 -1.67 9.91
N ASP A 5 38.99 -0.79 10.63
CA ASP A 5 37.52 -0.70 10.52
C ASP A 5 37.10 -0.30 9.10
N ARG A 6 37.84 0.63 8.48
CA ARG A 6 37.58 1.05 7.08
C ARG A 6 37.84 -0.08 6.09
N ALA A 7 38.89 -0.87 6.30
CA ALA A 7 39.21 -2.00 5.45
C ALA A 7 38.12 -3.09 5.54
N ALA A 8 37.69 -3.44 6.75
CA ALA A 8 36.61 -4.40 6.96
C ALA A 8 35.27 -3.94 6.34
N LEU A 9 34.93 -2.65 6.47
CA LEU A 9 33.74 -2.09 5.81
C LEU A 9 33.84 -2.12 4.29
N MET A 10 35.03 -1.93 3.71
CA MET A 10 35.23 -2.07 2.27
C MET A 10 35.09 -3.52 1.82
N GLU A 11 35.61 -4.48 2.59
CA GLU A 11 35.46 -5.91 2.32
C GLU A 11 33.99 -6.32 2.33
N ILE A 12 33.25 -5.96 3.38
CA ILE A 12 31.81 -6.21 3.50
C ILE A 12 31.04 -5.55 2.36
N ARG A 13 31.37 -4.30 1.99
CA ARG A 13 30.70 -3.57 0.91
C ARG A 13 30.91 -4.20 -0.47
N ASN A 14 32.07 -4.81 -0.69
CA ASN A 14 32.46 -5.38 -1.98
C ASN A 14 32.13 -6.88 -2.09
N ASN A 15 31.62 -7.50 -1.03
CA ASN A 15 31.22 -8.89 -1.05
C ASN A 15 29.86 -9.04 -1.74
N GLU A 16 29.82 -9.75 -2.88
CA GLU A 16 28.61 -9.96 -3.68
C GLU A 16 27.71 -11.10 -3.13
N ASP A 17 28.24 -11.95 -2.25
CA ASP A 17 27.50 -13.06 -1.62
C ASP A 17 26.58 -12.58 -0.50
N ILE A 18 26.68 -11.31 -0.08
CA ILE A 18 25.85 -10.71 0.96
C ILE A 18 25.09 -9.49 0.48
N LEU A 19 23.86 -9.36 0.95
CA LEU A 19 23.03 -8.17 0.81
C LEU A 19 22.83 -7.50 2.16
N ILE A 20 23.02 -6.18 2.17
CA ILE A 20 22.81 -5.33 3.35
C ILE A 20 21.60 -4.45 3.08
N LEU A 21 20.55 -4.63 3.87
CA LEU A 21 19.28 -3.95 3.69
C LEU A 21 18.60 -3.65 5.03
N PRO A 22 17.73 -2.62 5.09
CA PRO A 22 16.96 -2.34 6.29
C PRO A 22 15.94 -3.46 6.55
N ALA A 23 15.69 -3.75 7.82
CA ALA A 23 14.60 -4.61 8.26
C ALA A 23 13.25 -3.92 8.06
N ASP A 24 12.21 -4.75 7.91
CA ASP A 24 10.83 -4.29 7.77
C ASP A 24 10.30 -3.52 9.00
N LYS A 25 10.70 -3.96 10.21
CA LYS A 25 10.33 -3.35 11.49
C LYS A 25 11.55 -3.31 12.41
N GLY A 26 11.55 -2.36 13.35
CA GLY A 26 12.56 -2.29 14.43
C GLY A 26 13.82 -1.49 14.12
N ASN A 27 13.89 -0.77 12.99
CA ASN A 27 15.03 0.06 12.59
C ASN A 27 16.38 -0.69 12.63
N ALA A 28 16.35 -1.98 12.28
CA ALA A 28 17.52 -2.84 12.25
C ALA A 28 18.13 -2.91 10.85
N THR A 29 19.45 -3.14 10.78
CA THR A 29 20.15 -3.50 9.55
C THR A 29 20.27 -5.02 9.48
N VAL A 30 19.97 -5.61 8.32
CA VAL A 30 20.03 -7.05 8.10
C VAL A 30 21.11 -7.35 7.07
N ILE A 31 21.93 -8.35 7.34
CA ILE A 31 22.85 -8.96 6.39
C ILE A 31 22.26 -10.33 6.04
N VAL A 32 22.01 -10.57 4.76
CA VAL A 32 21.48 -11.84 4.26
C VAL A 32 22.35 -12.36 3.13
N ASP A 33 22.34 -13.67 2.95
CA ASP A 33 22.91 -14.31 1.76
C ASP A 33 22.15 -13.84 0.50
N THR A 34 22.90 -13.47 -0.55
CA THR A 34 22.34 -12.94 -1.79
C THR A 34 21.42 -13.96 -2.46
N ASP A 35 21.85 -15.23 -2.57
CA ASP A 35 21.07 -16.28 -3.23
C ASP A 35 19.78 -16.59 -2.47
N ALA A 36 19.82 -16.65 -1.14
CA ALA A 36 18.65 -16.86 -0.30
C ALA A 36 17.62 -15.75 -0.47
N TYR A 37 18.07 -14.49 -0.57
CA TYR A 37 17.18 -13.35 -0.82
C TYR A 37 16.58 -13.40 -2.23
N GLU A 38 17.38 -13.69 -3.26
CA GLU A 38 16.90 -13.81 -4.63
C GLU A 38 15.87 -14.93 -4.78
N ASN A 39 16.14 -16.09 -4.18
CA ASN A 39 15.22 -17.21 -4.17
C ASN A 39 13.86 -16.84 -3.54
N LYS A 40 13.85 -16.03 -2.47
CA LYS A 40 12.59 -15.55 -1.87
C LYS A 40 11.86 -14.56 -2.76
N ILE A 41 12.54 -13.63 -3.44
CA ILE A 41 11.89 -12.74 -4.40
C ILE A 41 11.33 -13.55 -5.58
N ASN A 42 12.10 -14.48 -6.13
CA ASN A 42 11.65 -15.33 -7.24
C ASN A 42 10.45 -16.20 -6.84
N HIS A 43 10.45 -16.74 -5.62
CA HIS A 43 9.30 -17.46 -5.08
C HIS A 43 8.07 -16.55 -4.96
N LEU A 44 8.22 -15.33 -4.46
CA LEU A 44 7.13 -14.35 -4.41
C LEU A 44 6.59 -14.00 -5.81
N LEU A 45 7.46 -13.85 -6.79
CA LEU A 45 7.08 -13.57 -8.19
C LEU A 45 6.51 -14.78 -8.94
N SER A 46 6.63 -15.99 -8.37
CA SER A 46 6.02 -17.20 -8.93
C SER A 46 4.52 -17.30 -8.69
N ASP A 47 3.99 -16.47 -7.78
CA ASP A 47 2.55 -16.37 -7.56
C ASP A 47 1.86 -15.71 -8.77
N THR A 48 1.23 -16.54 -9.60
CA THR A 48 0.50 -16.13 -10.80
C THR A 48 -0.86 -15.50 -10.50
N THR A 49 -1.30 -15.49 -9.24
CA THR A 49 -2.53 -14.80 -8.82
C THR A 49 -2.30 -13.33 -8.50
N THR A 50 -1.07 -12.95 -8.09
CA THR A 50 -0.68 -11.57 -7.81
C THR A 50 0.16 -10.95 -8.93
N TYR A 51 1.03 -11.73 -9.57
CA TYR A 51 1.99 -11.25 -10.56
C TYR A 51 1.88 -11.95 -11.90
N LYS A 52 2.14 -11.19 -12.96
CA LYS A 52 2.22 -11.70 -14.33
C LYS A 52 3.50 -11.25 -15.00
N LYS A 53 4.30 -12.20 -15.47
CA LYS A 53 5.50 -11.91 -16.27
C LYS A 53 5.11 -11.26 -17.60
N LEU A 54 5.85 -10.22 -17.99
CA LEU A 54 5.65 -9.46 -19.21
C LEU A 54 6.75 -9.77 -20.21
N ASN A 55 6.39 -9.84 -21.50
CA ASN A 55 7.34 -10.12 -22.58
C ASN A 55 8.20 -8.91 -22.96
N HIS A 56 7.77 -7.70 -22.61
CA HIS A 56 8.42 -6.45 -23.02
C HIS A 56 8.30 -5.38 -21.94
N ASN A 57 9.24 -4.44 -21.97
CA ASN A 57 9.23 -3.26 -21.11
C ASN A 57 8.03 -2.34 -21.47
N PRO A 58 7.06 -2.10 -20.55
CA PRO A 58 5.91 -1.26 -20.84
C PRO A 58 6.17 0.24 -20.60
N THR A 59 7.36 0.66 -20.15
CA THR A 59 7.66 2.04 -19.75
C THR A 59 7.24 3.06 -20.82
N THR A 60 7.73 2.95 -22.05
CA THR A 60 7.40 3.89 -23.13
C THR A 60 5.91 3.94 -23.44
N ARG A 61 5.24 2.78 -23.45
CA ARG A 61 3.79 2.70 -23.67
C ARG A 61 3.04 3.45 -22.57
N ASN A 62 3.41 3.21 -21.32
CA ASN A 62 2.77 3.83 -20.17
C ASN A 62 3.05 5.35 -20.12
N THR A 63 4.25 5.79 -20.50
CA THR A 63 4.61 7.21 -20.64
C THR A 63 3.76 7.91 -21.70
N ASN A 64 3.55 7.29 -22.86
CA ASN A 64 2.72 7.87 -23.91
C ASN A 64 1.26 7.97 -23.47
N LYS A 65 0.75 6.95 -22.77
CA LYS A 65 -0.63 6.95 -22.26
C LYS A 65 -0.83 8.00 -21.17
N ILE A 66 0.06 8.10 -20.19
CA ILE A 66 -0.07 9.10 -19.11
C ILE A 66 0.00 10.53 -19.66
N ILE A 67 0.87 10.81 -20.64
CA ILE A 67 0.93 12.14 -21.27
C ILE A 67 -0.39 12.49 -21.95
N LYS A 68 -1.00 11.55 -22.68
CA LYS A 68 -2.30 11.75 -23.32
C LYS A 68 -3.42 12.03 -22.30
N LEU A 69 -3.42 11.30 -21.17
CA LEU A 69 -4.40 11.51 -20.09
C LEU A 69 -4.19 12.86 -19.38
N LEU A 70 -2.93 13.28 -19.19
CA LEU A 70 -2.64 14.60 -18.63
C LEU A 70 -3.07 15.73 -19.59
N GLN A 71 -2.95 15.52 -20.90
CA GLN A 71 -3.42 16.46 -21.91
C GLN A 71 -4.95 16.60 -21.91
N SER A 72 -5.70 15.52 -21.67
CA SER A 72 -7.17 15.57 -21.64
C SER A 72 -7.74 16.31 -20.42
N ILE A 73 -6.94 16.56 -19.37
CA ILE A 73 -7.32 17.44 -18.26
C ILE A 73 -7.40 18.91 -18.71
N ASN A 74 -6.76 19.27 -19.83
CA ASN A 74 -6.76 20.62 -20.41
C ASN A 74 -6.16 21.71 -19.49
N ASP A 75 -5.17 21.35 -18.66
CA ASP A 75 -4.38 22.28 -17.84
C ASP A 75 -2.90 22.20 -18.24
N LYS A 76 -2.41 23.25 -18.91
CA LYS A 76 -1.03 23.33 -19.41
C LYS A 76 0.02 23.39 -18.29
N ASN A 77 -0.28 24.06 -17.18
CA ASN A 77 0.64 24.18 -16.05
C ASN A 77 0.75 22.83 -15.35
N LEU A 78 -0.38 22.15 -15.16
CA LEU A 78 -0.42 20.81 -14.59
C LEU A 78 0.32 19.81 -15.48
N LEU A 79 0.07 19.82 -16.79
CA LEU A 79 0.78 18.95 -17.73
C LEU A 79 2.29 19.15 -17.62
N THR A 80 2.77 20.40 -17.57
CA THR A 80 4.20 20.70 -17.45
C THR A 80 4.78 20.15 -16.15
N LYS A 81 4.04 20.25 -15.05
CA LYS A 81 4.46 19.79 -13.72
C LYS A 81 4.46 18.27 -13.57
N LEU A 82 3.47 17.59 -14.15
CA LEU A 82 3.25 16.15 -13.94
C LEU A 82 3.81 15.27 -15.05
N ARG A 83 4.19 15.85 -16.19
CA ARG A 83 4.76 15.11 -17.32
C ARG A 83 6.02 14.37 -16.87
N PRO A 84 6.12 13.06 -17.11
CA PRO A 84 7.34 12.31 -16.84
C PRO A 84 8.47 12.77 -17.77
N CYS A 85 9.64 13.06 -17.21
CA CYS A 85 10.86 13.38 -17.94
C CYS A 85 11.83 12.21 -17.79
N ASN A 86 12.14 11.51 -18.87
CA ASN A 86 13.01 10.32 -18.90
C ASN A 86 12.63 9.23 -17.86
N PRO A 87 11.38 8.73 -17.89
CA PRO A 87 10.92 7.80 -16.89
C PRO A 87 11.68 6.47 -16.96
N THR A 88 11.90 5.87 -15.80
CA THR A 88 12.53 4.55 -15.66
C THR A 88 11.50 3.49 -15.27
N SER A 89 11.83 2.22 -15.51
CA SER A 89 10.99 1.13 -15.04
C SER A 89 11.09 1.04 -13.50
N PRO A 90 9.95 0.96 -12.78
CA PRO A 90 9.95 0.71 -11.34
C PRO A 90 10.74 -0.55 -11.01
N LYS A 91 11.32 -0.62 -9.81
CA LYS A 91 12.10 -1.78 -9.36
C LYS A 91 11.49 -2.35 -8.09
N ILE A 92 11.37 -3.66 -8.03
CA ILE A 92 10.95 -4.35 -6.81
C ILE A 92 12.15 -4.67 -5.92
N TYR A 93 11.97 -4.57 -4.62
CA TYR A 93 12.85 -5.10 -3.58
C TYR A 93 12.01 -5.57 -2.39
N GLY A 94 12.59 -6.38 -1.50
CA GLY A 94 11.95 -6.96 -0.34
C GLY A 94 12.58 -6.47 0.95
N LEU A 95 11.77 -6.12 1.95
CA LEU A 95 12.25 -5.83 3.31
C LEU A 95 12.08 -7.07 4.20
N PRO A 96 13.13 -7.59 4.86
CA PRO A 96 13.02 -8.79 5.68
C PRO A 96 12.17 -8.55 6.93
N LYS A 97 11.10 -9.35 7.08
CA LYS A 97 10.28 -9.38 8.31
C LYS A 97 10.94 -10.25 9.36
N ILE A 98 12.02 -9.75 9.97
CA ILE A 98 12.84 -10.48 10.97
C ILE A 98 12.08 -10.90 12.24
N HIS A 99 10.88 -10.35 12.46
CA HIS A 99 9.99 -10.69 13.57
C HIS A 99 9.03 -11.86 13.25
N LYS A 100 9.09 -12.42 12.03
CA LYS A 100 8.32 -13.59 11.62
C LYS A 100 9.26 -14.78 11.35
N PRO A 101 8.81 -16.03 11.59
CA PRO A 101 9.56 -17.23 11.19
C PRO A 101 9.91 -17.17 9.71
N ASP A 102 11.08 -17.70 9.35
CA ASP A 102 11.61 -17.72 7.96
C ASP A 102 11.76 -16.35 7.28
N TRP A 103 11.69 -15.25 8.05
CA TRP A 103 11.97 -13.88 7.60
C TRP A 103 11.35 -13.54 6.23
N PRO A 104 10.03 -13.73 6.02
CA PRO A 104 9.39 -13.42 4.74
C PRO A 104 9.66 -11.96 4.33
N LEU A 105 9.73 -11.71 3.03
CA LEU A 105 9.99 -10.38 2.49
C LEU A 105 8.69 -9.58 2.39
N ARG A 106 8.70 -8.30 2.77
CA ARG A 106 7.68 -7.32 2.36
C ARG A 106 8.07 -6.75 0.99
N PRO A 107 7.34 -7.07 -0.10
CA PRO A 107 7.66 -6.53 -1.42
C PRO A 107 7.34 -5.03 -1.47
N ILE A 108 8.27 -4.23 -1.97
CA ILE A 108 8.11 -2.80 -2.24
C ILE A 108 8.53 -2.53 -3.68
N VAL A 109 7.68 -1.84 -4.42
CA VAL A 109 7.97 -1.35 -5.77
C VAL A 109 8.38 0.12 -5.66
N SER A 110 9.66 0.40 -5.89
CA SER A 110 10.14 1.78 -6.03
C SER A 110 9.59 2.38 -7.33
N GLN A 111 8.59 3.25 -7.20
CA GLN A 111 7.99 3.96 -8.32
C GLN A 111 8.64 5.32 -8.60
N ILE A 112 9.72 5.70 -7.89
CA ILE A 112 10.43 6.95 -8.16
C ILE A 112 10.84 6.97 -9.64
N ASP A 113 10.62 8.12 -10.28
CA ASP A 113 10.87 8.34 -11.72
C ASP A 113 10.11 7.41 -12.67
N SER A 114 9.09 6.70 -12.19
CA SER A 114 8.21 5.91 -13.06
C SER A 114 7.26 6.79 -13.86
N PRO A 115 6.68 6.28 -14.96
CA PRO A 115 5.72 7.04 -15.77
C PRO A 115 4.52 7.59 -14.98
N THR A 116 4.06 6.90 -13.93
CA THR A 116 2.87 7.29 -13.18
C THR A 116 3.18 8.08 -11.91
N TYR A 117 4.43 8.11 -11.45
CA TYR A 117 4.81 8.64 -10.13
C TYR A 117 4.23 10.01 -9.79
N MET A 118 4.46 11.01 -10.65
CA MET A 118 4.01 12.38 -10.40
C MET A 118 2.49 12.50 -10.47
N ALA A 119 1.85 11.78 -11.41
CA ALA A 119 0.40 11.73 -11.52
C ALA A 119 -0.24 11.08 -10.28
N SER A 120 0.28 9.93 -9.83
CA SER A 120 -0.17 9.26 -8.60
C SER A 120 0.01 10.14 -7.37
N LYS A 121 1.12 10.89 -7.26
CA LYS A 121 1.34 11.83 -6.15
C LYS A 121 0.36 13.01 -6.17
N HIS A 122 0.05 13.52 -7.35
CA HIS A 122 -0.95 14.57 -7.52
C HIS A 122 -2.35 14.07 -7.15
N LEU A 123 -2.76 12.92 -7.67
CA LEU A 123 -4.03 12.28 -7.32
C LEU A 123 -4.13 12.02 -5.81
N ALA A 124 -3.07 11.51 -5.18
CA ALA A 124 -3.04 11.30 -3.74
C ALA A 124 -3.30 12.60 -2.98
N THR A 125 -2.73 13.72 -3.44
CA THR A 125 -2.92 15.04 -2.82
C THR A 125 -4.34 15.56 -3.00
N LEU A 126 -4.96 15.32 -4.16
CA LEU A 126 -6.34 15.71 -4.44
C LEU A 126 -7.36 14.89 -3.62
N ILE A 127 -7.11 13.59 -3.47
CA ILE A 127 -8.06 12.66 -2.85
C ILE A 127 -7.92 12.65 -1.32
N LYS A 128 -6.71 12.83 -0.78
CA LYS A 128 -6.43 12.74 0.67
C LYS A 128 -7.37 13.56 1.57
N PRO A 129 -7.80 14.80 1.25
CA PRO A 129 -8.73 15.56 2.09
C PRO A 129 -10.09 14.88 2.31
N PHE A 130 -10.44 13.90 1.48
CA PHE A 130 -11.70 13.18 1.53
C PHE A 130 -11.61 11.88 2.33
N THR A 131 -10.41 11.50 2.76
CA THR A 131 -10.13 10.36 3.63
C THR A 131 -9.81 10.84 5.05
N GLY A 132 -10.07 10.00 6.03
CA GLY A 132 -9.75 10.22 7.44
C GLY A 132 -10.73 11.17 8.16
N ASN A 133 -11.92 11.36 7.58
CA ASN A 133 -12.98 12.18 8.16
C ASN A 133 -14.00 11.37 8.99
N THR A 134 -13.72 10.08 9.21
CA THR A 134 -14.55 9.19 10.02
C THR A 134 -14.18 9.30 11.50
N SER A 135 -15.15 9.00 12.39
CA SER A 135 -14.87 8.91 13.83
C SER A 135 -13.93 7.76 14.20
N SER A 136 -13.81 6.76 13.33
CA SER A 136 -12.88 5.64 13.46
C SER A 136 -11.43 6.02 13.15
N PHE A 137 -11.18 7.13 12.46
CA PHE A 137 -9.85 7.41 11.92
C PHE A 137 -8.83 7.78 13.00
N VAL A 138 -7.70 7.06 13.00
CA VAL A 138 -6.54 7.37 13.81
C VAL A 138 -5.42 7.92 12.91
N LYS A 139 -4.89 9.08 13.28
CA LYS A 139 -3.82 9.74 12.53
C LYS A 139 -2.42 9.23 12.87
N ASP A 140 -2.17 8.91 14.15
CA ASP A 140 -0.89 8.46 14.67
C ASP A 140 -1.07 7.91 16.11
N SER A 141 0.00 7.38 16.69
CA SER A 141 -0.01 6.79 18.03
C SER A 141 -0.36 7.80 19.14
N LYS A 142 -0.03 9.09 18.97
CA LYS A 142 -0.38 10.12 19.96
C LYS A 142 -1.87 10.41 19.91
N HIS A 143 -2.44 10.49 18.72
CA HIS A 143 -3.89 10.62 18.53
C HIS A 143 -4.62 9.44 19.16
N PHE A 144 -4.16 8.21 18.90
CA PHE A 144 -4.73 7.00 19.49
C PHE A 144 -4.75 7.06 21.02
N VAL A 145 -3.59 7.30 21.65
CA VAL A 145 -3.48 7.38 23.11
C VAL A 145 -4.37 8.48 23.67
N HIS A 146 -4.49 9.62 23.00
CA HIS A 146 -5.37 10.70 23.42
C HIS A 146 -6.84 10.27 23.44
N ILE A 147 -7.31 9.53 22.44
CA ILE A 147 -8.69 9.03 22.35
C ILE A 147 -8.99 8.05 23.48
N ILE A 148 -8.12 7.06 23.69
CA ILE A 148 -8.42 5.94 24.61
C ILE A 148 -8.07 6.22 26.08
N LYS A 149 -7.40 7.33 26.40
CA LYS A 149 -6.78 7.60 27.71
C LYS A 149 -7.73 7.42 28.91
N ASN A 150 -8.98 7.81 28.73
CA ASN A 150 -9.98 7.84 29.81
C ASN A 150 -11.02 6.71 29.68
N GLU A 151 -10.82 5.78 28.74
CA GLU A 151 -11.75 4.69 28.53
C GLU A 151 -11.59 3.62 29.61
N ILE A 152 -12.71 3.24 30.22
CA ILE A 152 -12.78 2.18 31.23
C ILE A 152 -13.36 0.94 30.54
N ILE A 153 -12.71 -0.21 30.74
CA ILE A 153 -13.17 -1.50 30.24
C ILE A 153 -13.98 -2.18 31.36
N SER A 154 -15.24 -2.51 31.08
CA SER A 154 -16.07 -3.27 32.02
C SER A 154 -15.71 -4.76 32.04
N ASP A 155 -16.15 -5.49 33.07
CA ASP A 155 -15.82 -6.92 33.25
C ASP A 155 -16.33 -7.82 32.10
N SER A 156 -17.37 -7.38 31.38
CA SER A 156 -17.93 -8.05 30.22
C SER A 156 -17.26 -7.65 28.90
N GLU A 157 -16.38 -6.65 28.91
CA GLU A 157 -15.68 -6.15 27.74
C GLU A 157 -14.24 -6.65 27.66
N ILE A 158 -13.71 -6.62 26.44
CA ILE A 158 -12.32 -6.91 26.14
C ILE A 158 -11.81 -5.93 25.07
N MET A 159 -10.51 -5.66 25.12
CA MET A 159 -9.80 -4.96 24.04
C MET A 159 -9.32 -5.98 23.02
N VAL A 160 -9.52 -5.67 21.74
CA VAL A 160 -9.16 -6.54 20.63
C VAL A 160 -8.42 -5.73 19.58
N SER A 161 -7.43 -6.36 18.97
CA SER A 161 -6.76 -5.84 17.79
C SER A 161 -7.07 -6.76 16.61
N PHE A 162 -7.54 -6.16 15.51
CA PHE A 162 -7.67 -6.83 14.22
C PHE A 162 -6.61 -6.28 13.26
N ASP A 163 -6.04 -7.17 12.45
CA ASP A 163 -5.05 -6.86 11.42
C ASP A 163 -5.64 -7.28 10.07
N VAL A 164 -5.67 -6.36 9.11
CA VAL A 164 -6.14 -6.68 7.76
C VAL A 164 -5.03 -7.40 7.00
N GLU A 165 -5.29 -8.65 6.60
CA GLU A 165 -4.30 -9.43 5.88
C GLU A 165 -3.99 -8.83 4.52
N SER A 166 -2.71 -8.46 4.33
CA SER A 166 -2.16 -8.04 3.04
C SER A 166 -2.97 -6.92 2.33
N LEU A 167 -3.45 -5.93 3.09
CA LEU A 167 -4.35 -4.86 2.64
C LEU A 167 -4.07 -4.37 1.21
N PHE A 168 -2.85 -3.93 0.92
CA PHE A 168 -2.51 -3.33 -0.39
C PHE A 168 -2.67 -4.29 -1.58
N THR A 169 -2.33 -5.57 -1.43
CA THR A 169 -2.49 -6.55 -2.51
C THR A 169 -3.94 -7.03 -2.65
N ASN A 170 -4.77 -6.85 -1.61
CA ASN A 170 -6.17 -7.25 -1.59
C ASN A 170 -7.15 -6.10 -1.87
N VAL A 171 -6.69 -4.85 -2.06
CA VAL A 171 -7.58 -3.72 -2.40
C VAL A 171 -8.30 -4.00 -3.73
N PRO A 172 -9.64 -4.07 -3.77
CA PRO A 172 -10.38 -4.28 -5.01
C PRO A 172 -10.35 -3.01 -5.87
N VAL A 173 -9.46 -3.00 -6.88
CA VAL A 173 -9.17 -1.82 -7.69
C VAL A 173 -10.41 -1.25 -8.39
N GLU A 174 -11.31 -2.10 -8.90
CA GLU A 174 -12.54 -1.65 -9.59
C GLU A 174 -13.52 -0.94 -8.66
N GLU A 175 -13.66 -1.44 -7.43
CA GLU A 175 -14.51 -0.81 -6.41
C GLU A 175 -13.94 0.54 -6.00
N VAL A 176 -12.62 0.62 -5.80
CA VAL A 176 -11.99 1.91 -5.47
C VAL A 176 -12.10 2.91 -6.62
N ILE A 177 -12.00 2.50 -7.88
CA ILE A 177 -12.26 3.39 -9.02
C ILE A 177 -13.69 3.92 -8.97
N SER A 178 -14.66 3.08 -8.59
CA SER A 178 -16.06 3.49 -8.43
C SER A 178 -16.23 4.50 -7.29
N LEU A 179 -15.54 4.32 -6.16
CA LEU A 179 -15.52 5.28 -5.06
C LEU A 179 -14.86 6.61 -5.47
N ILE A 180 -13.74 6.57 -6.21
CA ILE A 180 -13.06 7.75 -6.75
C ILE A 180 -13.97 8.51 -7.73
N LYS A 181 -14.78 7.80 -8.54
CA LYS A 181 -15.74 8.43 -9.45
C LYS A 181 -16.76 9.30 -8.70
N GLY A 182 -17.26 8.83 -7.55
CA GLY A 182 -18.11 9.63 -6.66
C GLY A 182 -17.41 10.92 -6.26
N PHE A 183 -16.18 10.80 -5.73
CA PHE A 183 -15.35 11.94 -5.33
C PHE A 183 -15.13 12.96 -6.47
N ILE A 184 -14.78 12.49 -7.67
CA ILE A 184 -14.54 13.35 -8.84
C ILE A 184 -15.81 14.13 -9.20
N THR A 185 -16.96 13.46 -9.14
CA THR A 185 -18.27 14.07 -9.44
C THR A 185 -18.62 15.13 -8.41
N ASP A 186 -18.50 14.81 -7.12
CA ASP A 186 -18.82 15.74 -6.01
C ASP A 186 -17.89 16.95 -6.00
N SER A 187 -16.62 16.75 -6.33
CA SER A 187 -15.60 17.80 -6.40
C SER A 187 -15.60 18.58 -7.71
N LYS A 188 -16.49 18.24 -8.66
CA LYS A 188 -16.58 18.85 -9.99
C LYS A 188 -15.25 18.83 -10.75
N LEU A 189 -14.45 17.80 -10.55
CA LEU A 189 -13.20 17.61 -11.28
C LEU A 189 -13.51 17.12 -12.70
N PRO A 190 -12.67 17.46 -13.70
CA PRO A 190 -12.79 16.92 -15.05
C PRO A 190 -12.86 15.40 -15.04
N SER A 191 -13.73 14.79 -15.85
CA SER A 191 -13.85 13.33 -15.96
C SER A 191 -12.54 12.64 -16.35
N ALA A 192 -11.63 13.34 -17.02
CA ALA A 192 -10.27 12.89 -17.31
C ALA A 192 -9.46 12.45 -16.06
N TYR A 193 -9.80 12.96 -14.87
CA TYR A 193 -9.19 12.50 -13.62
C TYR A 193 -9.57 11.05 -13.26
N LEU A 194 -10.74 10.57 -13.73
CA LEU A 194 -11.16 9.20 -13.51
C LEU A 194 -10.29 8.26 -14.35
N ASP A 195 -10.13 8.57 -15.63
CA ASP A 195 -9.25 7.83 -16.54
C ASP A 195 -7.80 7.84 -16.06
N LEU A 196 -7.34 8.98 -15.52
CA LEU A 196 -6.01 9.11 -14.92
C LEU A 196 -5.85 8.21 -13.69
N SER A 197 -6.86 8.17 -12.83
CA SER A 197 -6.87 7.36 -11.61
C SER A 197 -6.90 5.87 -11.93
N GLU A 198 -7.79 5.45 -12.82
CA GLU A 198 -7.86 4.08 -13.32
C GLU A 198 -6.52 3.65 -13.90
N PHE A 199 -5.92 4.49 -14.75
CA PHE A 199 -4.62 4.16 -15.34
C PHE A 199 -3.52 4.06 -14.27
N CYS A 200 -3.46 4.96 -13.30
CA CYS A 200 -2.47 4.89 -12.22
C CYS A 200 -2.61 3.64 -11.35
N LEU A 201 -3.84 3.15 -11.14
CA LEU A 201 -4.11 1.97 -10.31
C LEU A 201 -3.89 0.66 -11.07
N LYS A 202 -4.26 0.59 -12.36
CA LYS A 202 -4.19 -0.64 -13.17
C LYS A 202 -2.88 -0.85 -13.93
N SER A 203 -2.03 0.17 -14.04
CA SER A 203 -0.77 0.09 -14.81
C SER A 203 0.46 -0.28 -13.96
N GLY A 204 0.27 -0.86 -12.78
CA GLY A 204 1.34 -1.30 -11.90
C GLY A 204 2.26 -2.34 -12.56
N TYR A 205 3.51 -1.98 -12.75
CA TYR A 205 4.56 -2.88 -13.26
C TYR A 205 5.89 -2.59 -12.59
N PHE A 206 6.81 -3.54 -12.65
CA PHE A 206 8.16 -3.39 -12.14
C PHE A 206 9.13 -4.34 -12.84
N MET A 207 10.42 -4.08 -12.63
CA MET A 207 11.53 -4.87 -13.12
C MET A 207 12.19 -5.61 -11.96
N TRP A 208 12.53 -6.88 -12.19
CA TRP A 208 13.36 -7.70 -11.32
C TRP A 208 14.39 -8.43 -12.18
N ARG A 209 15.69 -8.24 -11.90
CA ARG A 209 16.81 -8.91 -12.61
C ARG A 209 16.68 -8.93 -14.14
N GLY A 210 16.21 -7.82 -14.74
CA GLY A 210 16.05 -7.66 -16.19
C GLY A 210 14.72 -8.16 -16.75
N ASP A 211 13.96 -8.94 -15.99
CA ASP A 211 12.60 -9.34 -16.31
C ASP A 211 11.58 -8.29 -15.87
N TYR A 212 10.44 -8.24 -16.57
CA TYR A 212 9.34 -7.31 -16.27
C TYR A 212 8.12 -8.08 -15.79
N TYR A 213 7.42 -7.50 -14.81
CA TYR A 213 6.22 -8.07 -14.21
C TYR A 213 5.16 -6.99 -14.07
N SER A 214 3.90 -7.35 -14.28
CA SER A 214 2.74 -6.55 -13.87
C SER A 214 2.13 -7.13 -12.61
N GLN A 215 1.70 -6.25 -11.72
CA GLN A 215 0.84 -6.64 -10.61
C GLN A 215 -0.61 -6.68 -11.14
N ILE A 216 -1.25 -7.85 -11.05
CA ILE A 216 -2.58 -8.08 -11.62
C ILE A 216 -3.71 -7.82 -10.62
N ASP A 217 -3.38 -7.82 -9.32
CA ASP A 217 -4.35 -7.61 -8.26
C ASP A 217 -3.83 -6.67 -7.18
N GLY A 218 -4.75 -5.92 -6.57
CA GLY A 218 -4.43 -4.86 -5.61
C GLY A 218 -3.60 -3.71 -6.19
N VAL A 219 -2.98 -2.97 -5.29
CA VAL A 219 -2.13 -1.82 -5.59
C VAL A 219 -0.70 -2.06 -5.13
N ALA A 220 0.27 -1.62 -5.93
CA ALA A 220 1.67 -1.80 -5.59
C ALA A 220 2.07 -1.01 -4.35
N MET A 221 2.59 -1.72 -3.34
CA MET A 221 3.24 -1.10 -2.18
C MET A 221 4.41 -0.25 -2.68
N GLY A 222 4.38 1.06 -2.42
CA GLY A 222 5.35 2.03 -2.94
C GLY A 222 4.79 2.97 -4.01
N SER A 223 3.57 2.74 -4.49
CA SER A 223 2.86 3.77 -5.26
C SER A 223 2.41 4.93 -4.37
N PRO A 224 2.62 6.21 -4.78
CA PRO A 224 2.19 7.36 -3.98
C PRO A 224 0.69 7.42 -3.67
N ILE A 225 -0.15 6.83 -4.54
CA ILE A 225 -1.61 6.83 -4.36
C ILE A 225 -2.10 5.67 -3.47
N ALA A 226 -1.31 4.60 -3.34
CA ALA A 226 -1.71 3.36 -2.66
C ALA A 226 -2.23 3.58 -1.22
N PRO A 227 -1.58 4.37 -0.34
CA PRO A 227 -2.09 4.60 1.02
C PRO A 227 -3.45 5.31 1.06
N VAL A 228 -3.72 6.18 0.09
CA VAL A 228 -4.98 6.92 0.04
C VAL A 228 -6.11 6.02 -0.42
N VAL A 229 -5.90 5.21 -1.46
CA VAL A 229 -6.91 4.26 -1.94
C VAL A 229 -7.20 3.13 -0.96
N ALA A 230 -6.18 2.65 -0.24
CA ALA A 230 -6.38 1.69 0.83
C ALA A 230 -7.27 2.27 1.95
N ASN A 231 -7.06 3.53 2.34
CA ASN A 231 -7.93 4.19 3.32
C ASN A 231 -9.36 4.41 2.80
N ILE A 232 -9.54 4.82 1.54
CA ILE A 232 -10.88 4.94 0.93
C ILE A 232 -11.64 3.61 1.01
N PHE A 233 -10.97 2.52 0.64
CA PHE A 233 -11.57 1.20 0.68
C PHE A 233 -11.94 0.80 2.12
N MET A 234 -11.03 0.97 3.07
CA MET A 234 -11.29 0.65 4.47
C MET A 234 -12.42 1.50 5.08
N GLU A 235 -12.54 2.77 4.73
CA GLU A 235 -13.67 3.61 5.17
C GLU A 235 -15.00 3.18 4.54
N TRP A 236 -14.98 2.67 3.31
CA TRP A 236 -16.15 2.03 2.72
C TRP A 236 -16.52 0.75 3.47
N VAL A 237 -15.55 -0.15 3.71
CA VAL A 237 -15.75 -1.38 4.51
C VAL A 237 -16.36 -1.06 5.88
N GLU A 238 -15.82 -0.06 6.59
CA GLU A 238 -16.34 0.37 7.88
C GLU A 238 -17.79 0.84 7.83
N ARG A 239 -18.19 1.55 6.77
CA ARG A 239 -19.59 1.96 6.59
C ARG A 239 -20.51 0.78 6.31
N GLU A 240 -20.08 -0.17 5.49
CA GLU A 240 -20.87 -1.39 5.22
C GLU A 240 -21.00 -2.28 6.46
N LEU A 241 -19.96 -2.32 7.32
CA LEU A 241 -20.00 -3.06 8.59
C LEU A 241 -21.06 -2.52 9.54
N VAL A 242 -21.22 -1.20 9.60
CA VAL A 242 -22.20 -0.55 10.47
C VAL A 242 -23.59 -1.15 10.22
N ASP A 243 -24.00 -1.32 8.98
CA ASP A 243 -25.34 -1.82 8.64
C ASP A 243 -25.50 -3.33 8.80
N LYS A 244 -24.41 -4.09 8.72
CA LYS A 244 -24.42 -5.57 8.79
C LYS A 244 -24.15 -6.15 10.18
N MET A 245 -23.50 -5.41 11.07
CA MET A 245 -23.17 -5.90 12.41
C MET A 245 -24.40 -5.95 13.33
N THR A 246 -24.78 -7.16 13.74
CA THR A 246 -25.78 -7.38 14.80
C THR A 246 -25.32 -6.82 16.15
N TYR A 247 -24.04 -7.03 16.47
CA TYR A 247 -23.41 -6.54 17.69
C TYR A 247 -22.31 -5.55 17.31
N ARG A 248 -22.46 -4.30 17.72
CA ARG A 248 -21.50 -3.26 17.40
C ARG A 248 -20.44 -3.16 18.49
N PRO A 249 -19.15 -3.02 18.11
CA PRO A 249 -18.11 -2.60 19.03
C PRO A 249 -18.49 -1.29 19.71
N ARG A 250 -18.19 -1.15 21.00
CA ARG A 250 -18.33 0.13 21.72
C ARG A 250 -17.33 1.14 21.20
N PHE A 251 -16.11 0.67 20.90
CA PHE A 251 -15.06 1.45 20.26
C PHE A 251 -14.57 0.74 19.01
N TRP A 252 -14.28 1.53 17.98
CA TRP A 252 -13.67 1.08 16.74
C TRP A 252 -12.76 2.19 16.21
N LEU A 253 -11.45 1.94 16.23
CA LEU A 253 -10.42 2.90 15.86
C LEU A 253 -9.45 2.22 14.89
N ARG A 254 -9.19 2.85 13.74
CA ARG A 254 -8.36 2.28 12.69
C ARG A 254 -7.20 3.19 12.30
N TYR A 255 -6.01 2.59 12.24
CA TYR A 255 -4.81 3.17 11.67
C TYR A 255 -4.41 2.36 10.43
N VAL A 256 -4.81 2.82 9.24
CA VAL A 256 -4.57 2.11 7.98
C VAL A 256 -5.14 0.68 8.01
N ASP A 257 -4.32 -0.34 8.23
CA ASP A 257 -4.62 -1.78 8.33
C ASP A 257 -4.84 -2.27 9.76
N ASP A 258 -4.31 -1.57 10.76
CA ASP A 258 -4.47 -1.91 12.17
C ASP A 258 -5.81 -1.37 12.70
N VAL A 259 -6.63 -2.24 13.31
CA VAL A 259 -7.86 -1.85 14.00
C VAL A 259 -7.75 -2.20 15.48
N PHE A 260 -8.10 -1.23 16.32
CA PHE A 260 -8.37 -1.40 17.74
C PHE A 260 -9.87 -1.33 18.00
N ALA A 261 -10.39 -2.28 18.78
CA ALA A 261 -11.80 -2.30 19.16
C ALA A 261 -12.00 -2.66 20.63
N ILE A 262 -13.09 -2.16 21.21
CA ILE A 262 -13.60 -2.63 22.51
C ILE A 262 -14.95 -3.28 22.25
N VAL A 263 -15.04 -4.56 22.61
CA VAL A 263 -16.22 -5.39 22.34
C VAL A 263 -16.62 -6.15 23.60
N ASN A 264 -17.90 -6.53 23.66
CA ASN A 264 -18.33 -7.51 24.65
C ASN A 264 -17.70 -8.88 24.32
N ARG A 265 -17.17 -9.55 25.35
CA ARG A 265 -16.44 -10.83 25.24
C ARG A 265 -17.25 -11.91 24.52
N ASP A 266 -18.54 -11.97 24.80
CA ASP A 266 -19.42 -13.04 24.28
C ASP A 266 -19.74 -12.84 22.79
N ASN A 267 -19.58 -11.62 22.28
CA ASN A 267 -19.90 -11.26 20.90
C ASN A 267 -18.68 -11.30 19.96
N LEU A 268 -17.45 -11.48 20.47
CA LEU A 268 -16.23 -11.39 19.67
C LEU A 268 -16.26 -12.37 18.47
N ALA A 269 -16.66 -13.62 18.69
CA ALA A 269 -16.70 -14.62 17.61
C ALA A 269 -17.65 -14.20 16.47
N ILE A 270 -18.81 -13.64 16.82
CA ILE A 270 -19.82 -13.19 15.85
C ILE A 270 -19.32 -11.95 15.10
N ILE A 271 -18.71 -10.99 15.80
CA ILE A 271 -18.10 -9.80 15.19
C ILE A 271 -17.00 -10.23 14.21
N PHE A 272 -16.10 -11.12 14.65
CA PHE A 272 -15.01 -11.60 13.81
C PHE A 272 -15.51 -12.33 12.55
N GLN A 273 -16.55 -13.16 12.68
CA GLN A 273 -17.17 -13.81 11.52
C GLN A 273 -17.81 -12.79 10.57
N CYS A 274 -18.48 -11.76 11.10
CA CYS A 274 -19.07 -10.69 10.29
C CYS A 274 -18.00 -9.91 9.50
N LEU A 275 -16.87 -9.57 10.16
CA LEU A 275 -15.73 -8.90 9.51
C LEU A 275 -15.22 -9.69 8.30
N ASN A 276 -15.05 -11.00 8.44
CA ASN A 276 -14.56 -11.89 7.37
C ASN A 276 -15.64 -12.24 6.33
N SER A 277 -16.89 -11.82 6.50
CA SER A 277 -17.98 -12.12 5.56
C SER A 277 -18.23 -11.01 4.54
N LEU A 278 -17.64 -9.82 4.72
CA LEU A 278 -17.94 -8.66 3.90
C LEU A 278 -17.38 -8.72 2.49
N HIS A 279 -16.18 -9.28 2.36
CA HIS A 279 -15.44 -9.31 1.13
C HIS A 279 -14.69 -10.64 1.09
N GLU A 280 -14.68 -11.31 -0.07
CA GLU A 280 -14.10 -12.65 -0.23
C GLU A 280 -12.55 -12.64 -0.17
N LYS A 281 -11.94 -11.45 -0.23
CA LYS A 281 -10.50 -11.21 -0.11
C LYS A 281 -10.18 -10.29 1.05
#